data_AF-A0A8X6R8R4-F1
#
_entry.id   AF-A0A8X6R8R4-F1
#
_cell.length_a   1.000
_cell.length_b   1.000
_cell.length_c   1.000
_cell.angle_alpha   90.00
_cell.angle_beta   90.00
_cell.angle_gamma   90.00
#
_symmetry.space_group_name_H-M   'P 1'
#
loop_
_entity.id
_entity.type
_entity.pdbx_description
1 polymer ?
#
loop_
_entity_poly.entity_id
_entity_poly.type
_entity_poly.pdbx_seq_one_letter_code
_entity_poly.pdbx_strand_id
1 'polypeptide(L)'
;MVYSDFEKAEAFKDTLEVTFQENEEPYCDDKIEEVENLVNHFFDNFATSTPPLTSPSEVRGIIKKLQNRKAAGPDQIPDIALKYLTLNALTHLNQSMPH
;
A
#
# COMPACT_ATOMS: atom_id res chain seq x y z
N MET A 1 35.74 -14.17 -29.49
CA MET A 1 35.84 -15.40 -28.68
C MET A 1 34.52 -16.12 -28.83
N VAL A 2 34.50 -17.30 -29.45
CA VAL A 2 33.27 -18.10 -29.60
C VAL A 2 33.30 -19.13 -28.48
N TYR A 3 32.42 -19.00 -27.50
CA TYR A 3 32.31 -19.99 -26.44
C TYR A 3 31.74 -21.29 -27.00
N SER A 4 32.40 -22.39 -26.68
CA SER A 4 31.89 -23.74 -26.88
C SER A 4 30.63 -23.96 -26.05
N ASP A 5 29.79 -24.91 -26.45
CA ASP A 5 28.56 -25.21 -25.71
C ASP A 5 28.85 -25.76 -24.31
N PHE A 6 30.02 -26.38 -24.11
CA PHE A 6 30.51 -26.78 -22.80
C PHE A 6 30.81 -25.57 -21.90
N GLU A 7 31.55 -24.58 -22.40
CA GLU A 7 31.88 -23.37 -21.63
C GLU A 7 30.62 -22.56 -21.27
N LYS A 8 29.62 -22.55 -22.15
CA LYS A 8 28.32 -21.92 -21.85
C LYS A 8 27.56 -22.69 -20.76
N ALA A 9 27.59 -24.03 -20.81
CA ALA A 9 26.91 -24.86 -19.82
C ALA A 9 27.54 -24.70 -18.43
N GLU A 10 28.88 -24.65 -18.34
CA GLU A 10 29.58 -24.39 -17.09
C GLU A 10 29.30 -22.98 -16.56
N ALA A 11 29.40 -21.95 -17.40
CA ALA A 11 29.07 -20.59 -16.97
C ALA A 11 27.61 -20.45 -16.49
N PHE A 12 26.68 -21.18 -17.13
CA PHE A 12 25.27 -21.22 -16.72
C PHE A 12 25.09 -21.92 -15.38
N LYS A 13 25.75 -23.06 -15.18
CA LYS A 13 25.74 -23.81 -13.92
C LYS A 13 26.29 -22.96 -12.77
N ASP A 14 27.44 -22.31 -12.96
CA ASP A 14 28.07 -21.47 -11.95
C ASP A 14 27.16 -20.29 -11.55
N THR A 15 26.51 -19.67 -12.55
CA THR A 15 25.57 -18.58 -12.31
C THR A 15 24.35 -19.04 -11.51
N LEU A 16 23.80 -20.21 -11.85
CA LEU A 16 22.66 -20.78 -11.13
C LEU A 16 23.04 -21.14 -9.69
N GLU A 17 24.19 -21.75 -9.48
CA GLU A 17 24.67 -22.12 -8.15
C GLU A 17 24.74 -20.89 -7.23
N VAL A 18 25.35 -19.80 -7.69
CA VAL A 18 25.44 -18.55 -6.92
C VAL A 18 24.07 -17.89 -6.71
N THR A 19 23.20 -17.91 -7.71
CA THR A 19 21.90 -17.22 -7.64
C THR A 19 20.92 -17.90 -6.68
N PHE A 20 20.98 -19.23 -6.61
CA PHE A 20 20.06 -20.04 -5.80
C PHE A 20 20.68 -20.54 -4.50
N GLN A 21 21.92 -20.13 -4.19
CA GLN A 21 22.51 -20.37 -2.88
C GLN A 21 21.74 -19.59 -1.82
N GLU A 22 21.37 -20.27 -0.74
CA GLU A 22 20.75 -19.61 0.42
C GLU A 22 21.74 -18.60 1.00
N ASN A 23 21.27 -17.39 1.32
CA ASN A 23 22.09 -16.42 2.02
C ASN A 23 22.52 -17.02 3.38
N GLU A 24 23.83 -17.14 3.60
CA GLU A 24 24.38 -17.63 4.87
C GLU A 24 23.96 -16.75 6.05
N GLU A 25 23.79 -15.45 5.81
CA GLU A 25 23.21 -14.48 6.76
C GLU A 25 21.89 -13.92 6.19
N PRO A 26 20.73 -14.42 6.65
CA PRO A 26 19.43 -13.93 6.19
C PRO A 26 19.11 -12.50 6.65
N TYR A 27 19.89 -11.98 7.60
CA TYR A 27 19.73 -10.66 8.19
C TYR A 27 21.01 -9.86 7.95
N CYS A 28 20.86 -8.68 7.37
CA CYS A 28 21.92 -7.70 7.23
C CYS A 28 21.57 -6.55 8.17
N ASP A 29 22.26 -6.46 9.30
CA ASP A 29 21.99 -5.46 10.34
C ASP A 29 22.02 -4.03 9.78
N ASP A 30 22.96 -3.74 8.88
CA ASP A 30 23.04 -2.45 8.16
C ASP A 30 21.75 -2.12 7.39
N LYS A 31 21.12 -3.13 6.77
CA LYS A 31 19.87 -2.95 6.02
C LYS A 31 18.65 -2.87 6.92
N ILE A 32 18.65 -3.60 8.02
CA ILE A 32 17.61 -3.48 9.04
C ILE A 32 17.64 -2.06 9.62
N GLU A 33 18.81 -1.58 10.02
CA GLU A 33 19.00 -0.22 10.55
C GLU A 33 18.60 0.85 9.53
N GLU A 34 18.97 0.70 8.26
CA GLU A 34 18.56 1.61 7.18
C GLU A 34 17.02 1.69 7.06
N VAL A 35 16.34 0.55 7.09
CA VAL A 35 14.88 0.49 7.00
C VAL A 35 14.23 1.09 8.24
N GLU A 36 14.73 0.79 9.43
CA GLU A 36 14.22 1.35 10.68
C GLU A 36 14.38 2.87 10.71
N ASN A 37 15.55 3.38 10.32
CA ASN A 37 15.80 4.82 10.23
C ASN A 37 14.88 5.50 9.22
N LEU A 38 14.63 4.88 8.07
CA LEU A 38 13.70 5.41 7.07
C LEU A 38 12.27 5.48 7.61
N VAL A 39 11.81 4.44 8.30
CA VAL A 39 10.48 4.38 8.91
C VAL A 39 10.33 5.43 10.00
N ASN A 40 11.31 5.53 10.90
CA ASN A 40 11.32 6.54 11.97
C ASN A 40 11.33 7.96 11.40
N HIS A 41 12.20 8.22 10.42
CA HIS A 41 12.24 9.50 9.73
C HIS A 41 10.91 9.84 9.06
N PHE A 42 10.23 8.86 8.46
CA PHE A 42 8.91 9.07 7.87
C PHE A 42 7.89 9.47 8.92
N PHE A 43 7.85 8.83 10.08
CA PHE A 43 6.92 9.16 11.16
C PHE A 43 7.26 10.50 11.83
N ASP A 44 8.54 10.79 12.05
CA ASP A 44 8.99 12.04 12.68
C ASP A 44 8.74 13.26 11.79
N ASN A 45 8.87 13.09 10.48
CA ASN A 45 8.58 14.13 9.49
C ASN A 45 7.17 14.02 8.90
N PHE A 46 6.35 13.08 9.39
CA PHE A 46 4.95 13.03 9.02
C PHE A 46 4.31 14.24 9.66
N ALA A 47 4.19 15.32 8.88
CA ALA A 47 3.36 16.44 9.27
C ALA A 47 1.98 15.86 9.59
N THR A 48 1.59 15.91 10.87
CA THR A 48 0.22 15.76 11.34
C THR A 48 -0.58 16.95 10.84
N SER A 49 -0.59 17.18 9.53
CA SER A 49 -1.60 17.99 8.89
C SER A 49 -2.85 17.16 9.04
N THR A 50 -3.62 17.48 10.07
CA THR A 50 -5.01 17.05 10.17
C THR A 50 -5.64 17.38 8.83
N PRO A 51 -6.08 16.38 8.05
CA PRO A 51 -6.72 16.67 6.79
C PRO A 51 -7.89 17.61 7.07
N PRO A 52 -8.14 18.60 6.20
CA PRO A 52 -9.22 19.54 6.43
C PRO A 52 -10.52 18.78 6.68
N LEU A 53 -11.26 19.20 7.70
CA LEU A 53 -12.55 18.61 8.03
C LEU A 53 -13.43 18.65 6.78
N THR A 54 -13.84 17.48 6.31
CA THR A 54 -14.66 17.35 5.10
C THR A 54 -16.10 17.71 5.44
N SER A 55 -16.75 18.55 4.65
CA SER A 55 -18.17 18.87 4.91
C SER A 55 -19.10 17.72 4.48
N PRO A 56 -20.25 17.49 5.14
CA PRO A 56 -21.23 16.51 4.67
C PRO A 56 -21.67 16.73 3.20
N SER A 57 -21.68 17.99 2.75
CA SER A 57 -21.95 18.36 1.37
C SER A 57 -20.89 17.86 0.39
N GLU A 58 -19.62 17.92 0.78
CA GLU A 58 -18.48 17.41 0.01
C GLU A 58 -18.52 15.89 -0.07
N VAL A 59 -18.74 15.19 1.06
CA VAL A 59 -18.96 13.73 1.10
C VAL A 59 -20.10 13.34 0.17
N ARG A 60 -21.23 14.05 0.21
CA ARG A 60 -22.37 13.82 -0.69
C ARG A 60 -22.00 14.02 -2.16
N GLY A 61 -21.17 14.99 -2.48
CA GLY A 61 -20.66 15.23 -3.82
C GLY A 61 -19.80 14.08 -4.33
N ILE A 62 -18.94 13.53 -3.47
CA ILE A 62 -18.10 12.37 -3.78
C ILE A 62 -18.97 11.12 -4.01
N ILE A 63 -19.90 10.81 -3.09
CA ILE A 63 -20.80 9.65 -3.19
C ILE A 63 -21.60 9.67 -4.50
N LYS A 64 -22.08 10.85 -4.93
CA LYS A 64 -22.81 10.99 -6.19
C LYS A 64 -21.98 10.58 -7.43
N LYS A 65 -20.66 10.80 -7.39
CA LYS A 65 -19.74 10.48 -8.49
C LYS A 65 -19.34 9.00 -8.56
N LEU A 66 -19.62 8.21 -7.52
CA LEU A 66 -19.30 6.78 -7.50
C LEU A 66 -20.04 6.01 -8.60
N GLN A 67 -19.41 4.94 -9.10
CA GLN A 67 -19.96 4.11 -10.17
C GLN A 67 -20.76 2.96 -9.57
N ASN A 68 -22.04 2.81 -9.96
CA ASN A 68 -22.93 1.82 -9.33
C ASN A 68 -22.49 0.36 -9.50
N ARG A 69 -21.64 0.06 -10.48
CA ARG A 69 -21.27 -1.31 -10.90
C ARG A 69 -19.85 -1.71 -10.49
N LYS A 70 -19.22 -0.98 -9.57
CA LYS A 70 -17.95 -1.41 -8.99
C LYS A 70 -18.17 -2.59 -8.05
N ALA A 71 -17.18 -3.49 -8.02
CA ALA A 71 -17.13 -4.55 -7.03
C ALA A 71 -17.02 -3.93 -5.62
N ALA A 72 -17.71 -4.54 -4.66
CA ALA A 72 -17.62 -4.12 -3.27
C ALA A 72 -16.19 -4.34 -2.73
N GLY A 73 -15.80 -3.53 -1.76
CA GLY A 73 -14.52 -3.68 -1.07
C GLY A 73 -14.52 -4.89 -0.12
N PRO A 74 -13.45 -5.03 0.69
CA PRO A 74 -13.38 -6.08 1.72
C PRO A 74 -14.53 -6.05 2.73
N ASP A 75 -15.16 -4.89 2.91
CA ASP A 75 -16.34 -4.68 3.76
C ASP A 75 -17.65 -5.22 3.15
N GLN A 76 -17.61 -5.66 1.88
CA GLN A 76 -18.76 -6.12 1.11
C GLN A 76 -19.88 -5.08 0.95
N ILE A 77 -19.57 -3.78 1.14
CA ILE A 77 -20.53 -2.70 0.94
C ILE A 77 -20.44 -2.20 -0.51
N PRO A 78 -21.52 -2.30 -1.31
CA PRO A 78 -21.49 -1.81 -2.68
C PRO A 78 -21.63 -0.29 -2.75
N ASP A 79 -21.00 0.36 -3.73
CA ASP A 79 -21.07 1.82 -3.97
C ASP A 79 -22.51 2.36 -4.05
N ILE A 80 -23.45 1.54 -4.52
CA ILE A 80 -24.87 1.91 -4.60
C ILE A 80 -25.50 2.09 -3.21
N ALA A 81 -25.06 1.34 -2.20
CA ALA A 81 -25.56 1.47 -0.83
C ALA A 81 -25.23 2.84 -0.25
N LEU A 82 -24.04 3.37 -0.54
CA LEU A 82 -23.60 4.70 -0.10
C LEU A 82 -24.50 5.81 -0.66
N LYS A 83 -25.06 5.63 -1.86
CA LYS A 83 -26.00 6.60 -2.47
C LYS A 83 -27.35 6.66 -1.77
N TYR A 84 -27.71 5.66 -0.98
CA TYR A 84 -28.94 5.64 -0.18
C TYR A 84 -28.77 6.23 1.22
N LEU A 85 -27.56 6.66 1.60
CA LEU A 85 -27.34 7.31 2.89
C LEU A 85 -28.13 8.62 3.00
N THR A 86 -28.81 8.78 4.14
CA THR A 86 -29.50 10.03 4.48
C THR A 86 -28.49 11.10 4.88
N LEU A 87 -28.89 12.37 4.81
CA LEU A 87 -28.00 13.47 5.20
C LEU A 87 -27.55 13.35 6.68
N ASN A 88 -28.43 12.87 7.56
CA ASN A 88 -28.11 12.61 8.96
C ASN A 88 -27.06 11.49 9.12
N ALA A 89 -27.15 10.44 8.31
CA ALA A 89 -26.12 9.40 8.29
C ALA A 89 -24.76 9.97 7.83
N LEU A 90 -24.75 10.86 6.83
CA LEU A 90 -23.52 11.53 6.38
C LEU A 90 -22.92 12.46 7.44
N THR A 91 -23.73 13.13 8.25
CA THR A 91 -23.20 13.95 9.36
C THR A 91 -22.51 13.10 10.41
N HIS A 92 -22.99 11.88 10.66
CA HIS A 92 -22.35 10.95 11.59
C HIS A 92 -21.02 10.40 11.06
N LEU A 93 -20.82 10.31 9.74
CA LEU A 93 -19.53 9.89 9.16
C LEU A 93 -18.41 10.91 9.42
N ASN A 94 -18.75 12.20 9.49
CA ASN A 94 -17.79 13.29 9.71
C ASN A 94 -17.67 13.69 11.19
N GLN A 95 -18.57 13.23 12.05
CA GLN A 95 -18.45 13.35 13.49
C GLN A 95 -17.49 12.28 14.00
N SER A 96 -16.19 12.45 13.74
CA SER A 96 -15.20 11.75 14.55
C SER A 96 -15.42 12.16 16.01
N MET A 97 -15.58 11.16 16.87
CA MET A 97 -15.68 11.21 18.33
C MET A 97 -15.10 12.50 18.96
N PRO A 98 -15.84 13.22 19.83
CA PRO A 98 -15.21 14.21 20.69
C PRO A 98 -14.17 13.51 21.58
N HIS A 99 -12.99 14.13 21.69
CA HIS A 99 -11.95 13.77 22.65
C HIS A 99 -12.47 13.74 24.09
#